data_AF-F2L267-F1
#
_entry.id   AF-F2L267-F1
#
_cell.length_a   1.000
_cell.length_b   1.000
_cell.length_c   1.000
_cell.angle_alpha   90.00
_cell.angle_beta   90.00
_cell.angle_gamma   90.00
#
_symmetry.space_group_name_H-M   'P 1'
#
loop_
_entity.id
_entity.type
_entity.pdbx_description
1 polymer ?
#
loop_
_entity_poly.entity_id
_entity_poly.type
_entity_poly.pdbx_seq_one_letter_code
_entity_poly.pdbx_strand_id
1 'polypeptide(L)' 'MSSWVRSHFEHLRRWREYARAVMRAARDLVPGARVYVIGGVAEDRTTVLSDIDILIIIPGNTAINKSKLYKIF' A
#
# COMPACT_ATOMS: atom_id res chain seq x y z
N MET A 1 27.03 -0.41 7.80
CA MET A 1 25.95 -0.40 6.79
C MET A 1 26.07 0.87 5.96
N SER A 2 25.99 0.78 4.64
CA SER A 2 25.98 1.98 3.79
C SER A 2 24.74 2.84 4.08
N SER A 3 24.83 4.14 3.75
CA SER A 3 23.71 5.08 3.90
C SER A 3 22.45 4.59 3.16
N TRP A 4 22.63 3.98 2.00
CA TRP A 4 21.54 3.42 1.19
C TRP A 4 20.82 2.26 1.87
N VAL A 5 21.55 1.29 2.45
CA VAL A 5 20.95 0.16 3.18
C VAL A 5 20.18 0.66 4.40
N ARG A 6 20.73 1.65 5.12
CA ARG A 6 20.03 2.27 6.27
C ARG A 6 18.74 2.94 5.82
N SER A 7 18.77 3.69 4.73
CA SER A 7 17.59 4.36 4.16
C SER A 7 16.51 3.35 3.76
N HIS A 8 16.87 2.30 2.99
CA HIS A 8 15.92 1.26 2.59
C HIS A 8 15.29 0.55 3.80
N PHE A 9 16.09 0.25 4.82
CA PHE A 9 15.60 -0.38 6.03
C PHE A 9 14.62 0.51 6.81
N GLU A 10 14.86 1.81 6.89
CA GLU A 10 13.95 2.76 7.53
C GLU A 10 12.61 2.86 6.78
N HIS A 11 12.63 2.89 5.45
CA HIS A 11 11.40 2.84 4.65
C HIS A 11 10.65 1.52 4.86
N LEU A 12 11.36 0.39 4.84
CA LEU A 12 10.75 -0.91 5.07
C LEU A 12 10.15 -1.05 6.46
N ARG A 13 10.78 -0.53 7.51
CA ARG A 13 10.18 -0.49 8.87
C ARG A 13 8.84 0.21 8.91
N ARG A 14 8.63 1.17 8.02
CA ARG A 14 7.41 1.98 7.89
C ARG A 14 6.43 1.39 6.88
N TRP A 15 6.62 0.15 6.40
CA TRP A 15 5.74 -0.47 5.41
C TRP A 15 4.26 -0.41 5.79
N ARG A 16 3.93 -0.55 7.08
CA ARG A 16 2.55 -0.46 7.58
C ARG A 16 1.94 0.92 7.37
N GLU A 17 2.74 1.99 7.44
CA GLU A 17 2.28 3.35 7.17
C GLU A 17 1.94 3.51 5.69
N TYR A 18 2.78 3.00 4.80
CA TYR A 18 2.56 3.03 3.35
C TYR A 18 1.35 2.19 2.94
N ALA A 19 1.23 0.97 3.44
CA ALA A 19 0.07 0.11 3.22
C ALA A 19 -1.23 0.77 3.70
N ARG A 20 -1.21 1.45 4.86
CA ARG A 20 -2.37 2.21 5.36
C ARG A 20 -2.71 3.42 4.49
N ALA A 21 -1.71 4.10 3.93
CA ALA A 21 -1.95 5.21 3.01
C ALA A 21 -2.67 4.73 1.74
N VAL A 22 -2.20 3.63 1.14
CA VAL A 22 -2.85 2.99 -0.01
C VAL A 22 -4.26 2.53 0.34
N MET A 23 -4.45 1.89 1.51
CA MET A 23 -5.76 1.45 1.97
C MET A 23 -6.76 2.62 2.09
N ARG A 24 -6.33 3.74 2.68
CA ARG A 24 -7.18 4.93 2.80
C ARG A 24 -7.58 5.47 1.43
N ALA A 25 -6.61 5.64 0.53
CA ALA A 25 -6.87 6.10 -0.83
C ALA A 25 -7.85 5.18 -1.58
N ALA A 26 -7.66 3.86 -1.50
CA ALA A 26 -8.55 2.89 -2.14
C ALA A 26 -9.99 2.97 -1.59
N ARG A 27 -10.15 3.07 -0.27
CA ARG A 27 -11.47 3.16 0.39
C ARG A 27 -12.15 4.51 0.17
N ASP A 28 -11.38 5.57 0.04
CA ASP A 28 -11.88 6.90 -0.29
C ASP A 28 -12.46 6.95 -1.72
N LEU A 29 -11.79 6.29 -2.67
CA LEU A 29 -12.23 6.21 -4.06
C LEU A 29 -13.38 5.23 -4.27
N VAL A 30 -13.33 4.08 -3.59
CA VAL A 30 -14.29 2.98 -3.77
C VAL A 30 -14.78 2.53 -2.39
N PRO A 31 -15.95 3.04 -1.94
CA PRO A 31 -16.60 2.54 -0.74
C PRO A 31 -16.81 1.02 -0.84
N GLY A 32 -16.32 0.27 0.16
CA GLY A 32 -16.37 -1.19 0.16
C GLY A 32 -15.12 -1.89 -0.38
N ALA A 33 -14.09 -1.15 -0.81
CA ALA A 33 -12.80 -1.75 -1.14
C ALA A 33 -12.18 -2.49 0.06
N ARG A 34 -11.74 -3.73 -0.19
CA ARG A 34 -10.96 -4.53 0.77
C ARG A 34 -9.50 -4.50 0.33
N VAL A 35 -8.60 -4.26 1.28
CA VAL A 35 -7.18 -4.08 1.01
C VAL A 35 -6.40 -5.01 1.93
N TYR A 36 -5.50 -5.79 1.32
CA TYR A 36 -4.68 -6.78 2.01
C TYR A 36 -3.21 -6.55 1.65
N VAL A 37 -2.33 -6.81 2.60
CA VAL A 37 -0.90 -6.93 2.34
C VAL A 37 -0.62 -8.40 2.08
N ILE A 38 0.10 -8.69 1.01
CA ILE A 38 0.48 -10.06 0.62
C ILE A 38 2.01 -10.14 0.47
N GLY A 39 2.53 -11.31 0.09
CA GLY A 39 3.95 -11.47 -0.20
C GLY A 39 4.84 -11.46 1.05
N GLY A 40 6.14 -11.24 0.84
CA GLY A 40 7.18 -11.47 1.86
C GLY A 40 7.03 -10.60 3.12
N VAL A 41 6.38 -9.44 3.01
CA VAL A 41 6.05 -8.57 4.16
C VAL A 41 4.93 -9.15 5.02
N ALA A 42 3.95 -9.82 4.41
CA ALA A 42 2.88 -10.50 5.13
C ALA A 42 3.31 -11.85 5.73
N GLU A 43 4.31 -12.49 5.11
CA GLU A 43 4.80 -13.82 5.49
C GLU A 43 6.01 -13.79 6.44
N ASP A 44 6.37 -12.63 6.98
CA ASP A 44 7.56 -12.43 7.82
C ASP A 44 8.89 -12.88 7.15
N ARG A 45 8.94 -12.86 5.82
CA ARG A 45 10.13 -13.14 4.98
C ARG A 45 10.74 -11.88 4.37
N THR A 46 10.63 -10.75 5.06
CA THR A 46 11.07 -9.44 4.56
C THR A 46 12.59 -9.34 4.53
N THR A 47 13.14 -8.84 3.42
CA THR A 47 14.56 -8.50 3.26
C THR A 47 14.72 -7.01 2.98
N VAL A 48 15.95 -6.47 3.07
CA VAL A 48 16.20 -5.04 2.80
C VAL A 48 15.89 -4.61 1.35
N LEU A 49 15.74 -5.58 0.44
CA LEU A 49 15.38 -5.37 -0.96
C LEU A 49 13.91 -5.68 -1.25
N SER A 50 13.13 -6.03 -0.22
CA SER A 50 11.73 -6.38 -0.43
C SER A 50 10.90 -5.16 -0.77
N ASP A 51 9.93 -5.36 -1.66
CA ASP A 51 8.84 -4.44 -1.90
C ASP A 51 7.65 -4.71 -0.94
N ILE A 52 6.58 -3.91 -1.06
CA ILE A 52 5.34 -4.08 -0.30
C ILE A 52 4.23 -4.43 -1.28
N ASP A 53 3.84 -5.69 -1.32
CA ASP A 53 2.78 -6.17 -2.20
C ASP A 53 1.39 -5.90 -1.59
N ILE A 54 0.52 -5.20 -2.34
CA ILE A 54 -0.82 -4.82 -1.90
C ILE A 54 -1.87 -5.39 -2.86
N LEU A 55 -2.81 -6.18 -2.34
CA LEU A 55 -4.00 -6.64 -3.05
C LEU A 55 -5.19 -5.74 -2.71
N ILE A 56 -5.81 -5.16 -3.74
CA ILE A 56 -7.04 -4.36 -3.62
C ILE A 56 -8.17 -5.10 -4.32
N ILE A 57 -9.23 -5.42 -3.57
CA ILE A 57 -10.44 -6.05 -4.08
C ILE A 57 -11.55 -5.01 -4.06
N ILE A 58 -12.10 -4.72 -5.25
CA ILE A 58 -13.23 -3.80 -5.42
C ILE A 58 -14.51 -4.60 -5.73
N PRO A 59 -15.70 -4.12 -5.30
CA PRO A 59 -16.95 -4.74 -5.71
C PRO A 59 -17.14 -4.64 -7.23
N GLY A 60 -17.70 -5.70 -7.85
CA GLY A 60 -17.85 -5.78 -9.31
C GLY A 60 -18.78 -4.72 -9.90
N ASN A 61 -19.68 -4.15 -9.10
CA ASN A 61 -20.47 -2.98 -9.47
C ASN A 61 -20.32 -1.91 -8.38
N THR A 62 -19.51 -0.88 -8.64
CA THR A 62 -19.30 0.21 -7.68
C THR A 62 -19.26 1.56 -8.36
N ALA A 63 -19.99 2.52 -7.81
CA ALA A 63 -19.84 3.93 -8.18
C ALA A 63 -18.52 4.44 -7.63
N ILE A 64 -17.55 4.74 -8.52
CA ILE A 64 -16.29 5.36 -8.14
C ILE A 64 -16.57 6.79 -7.68
N ASN A 65 -16.06 7.16 -6.51
CA ASN A 65 -16.13 8.52 -6.02
C ASN A 65 -15.12 9.42 -6.76
N LYS A 66 -15.53 9.88 -7.94
CA LYS A 66 -14.66 10.68 -8.82
C LYS A 66 -14.29 12.04 -8.23
N SER A 67 -15.01 12.57 -7.25
CA SER A 67 -14.67 13.86 -6.62
C SER A 67 -13.44 13.76 -5.71
N LYS A 68 -13.00 12.54 -5.36
CA LYS A 68 -11.77 12.27 -4.61
C LYS A 68 -10.61 11.82 -5.49
N LEU A 69 -10.75 11.86 -6.82
CA LEU A 69 -9.59 11.73 -7.71
C LEU A 69 -8.72 12.96 -7.53
N TYR A 70 -7.60 12.80 -6.86
CA TYR A 70 -6.55 13.80 -6.86
C TYR A 70 -6.02 13.90 -8.29
N LYS A 71 -6.34 14.99 -9.00
CA LYS A 71 -5.58 15.39 -10.18
C LYS A 71 -4.22 15.84 -9.70
N ILE A 72 -3.27 14.92 -9.78
CA ILE A 72 -1.86 15.26 -9.76
C ILE A 72 -1.57 15.46 -11.26
N PHE A 73 -1.27 16.70 -11.63
CA PHE A 73 -1.17 17.26 -13.00
C PHE A 73 -2.51 17.71 -13.63
#